data_AF-A0A8C6S4X4-F1
#
_entry.id   AF-A0A8C6S4X4-F1
#
_cell.length_a   1.000
_cell.length_b   1.000
_cell.length_c   1.000
_cell.angle_alpha   90.00
_cell.angle_beta   90.00
_cell.angle_gamma   90.00
#
_symmetry.space_group_name_H-M   'P 1'
#
loop_
_entity.id
_entity.type
_entity.pdbx_description
1 polymer ?
#
loop_
_entity_poly.entity_id
_entity_poly.type
_entity_poly.pdbx_seq_one_letter_code
_entity_poly.pdbx_strand_id
1 'polypeptide(L)'
;MKTEISKLRAVGGPFNPDYPEMCYSGIQLALTTAPAYSNIYVFTDATAKDGHLKDTLVALIRSTKSTVNFFKTVRSRRRRRSTGGGTFNDYKDLALASGGQAIQVSKNQLPQATAIILDTSTSALVTVLQQARNPGKPDSFSFDVDASLKNITIYITGSALSFTLKNPNGITQSHSQTNGALAAISTVGNLWRTTLNADRASGPWQISITSNNAYTVKVTGQSTIAFIYDFVEKFEGPHPGYAVLTGRPQAGQPATLMLPVMGRKGPDSLKVKEVSLISVTSSGSVVADTTSMGDGSILVTVSSVPEGEFVILLKGTDTVSNTDFQRQSTTQMSVSKVNIQATVSSSLEPGKLFTLPFSVLTNGDGGDYTINARNDRDFKMDYPKSLTLKPGKYSNDILTITPPPETLSGTDVTLTLEASRGADSNYVVLRLSVLEKITDFFPPVCEIINIVDACPHVSQCKDYVWEVSANITDGNGTGIESVSLNQGNGTLTKVIDSDPAQYRYNASCCAQVFEMVAVDKIGNVGKCFHSIVRSASAPAPKLSVLLILSLLFSVFIIRPN
;
A
#
# COMPACT_ATOMS: atom_id res chain seq x y z
N MET A 1 -16.21 8.70 13.38
CA MET A 1 -16.72 8.45 12.01
C MET A 1 -18.07 9.12 11.74
N LYS A 2 -19.19 8.74 12.38
CA LYS A 2 -20.51 9.36 12.11
C LYS A 2 -20.51 10.89 12.23
N THR A 3 -19.84 11.43 13.25
CA THR A 3 -19.66 12.87 13.43
C THR A 3 -18.95 13.53 12.25
N GLU A 4 -17.85 12.96 11.76
CA GLU A 4 -17.12 13.51 10.61
C GLU A 4 -17.93 13.42 9.31
N ILE A 5 -18.64 12.30 9.08
CA ILE A 5 -19.52 12.15 7.92
C ILE A 5 -20.65 13.21 7.96
N SER A 6 -21.20 13.50 9.14
CA SER A 6 -22.25 14.51 9.28
C SER A 6 -21.80 15.95 9.00
N LYS A 7 -20.48 16.21 9.00
CA LYS A 7 -19.91 17.51 8.62
C LYS A 7 -19.80 17.68 7.10
N LEU A 8 -19.85 16.60 6.33
CA LEU A 8 -19.76 16.64 4.87
C LEU A 8 -21.00 17.32 4.27
N ARG A 9 -20.79 18.20 3.30
CA ARG A 9 -21.85 18.87 2.54
C ARG A 9 -21.69 18.55 1.06
N ALA A 10 -22.82 18.33 0.38
CA ALA A 10 -22.80 18.20 -1.07
C ALA A 10 -22.48 19.56 -1.68
N VAL A 11 -21.46 19.61 -2.54
CA VAL A 11 -21.16 20.77 -3.39
C VAL A 11 -21.62 20.41 -4.80
N GLY A 12 -22.59 21.14 -5.32
CA GLY A 12 -22.96 21.04 -6.74
C GLY A 12 -22.01 21.89 -7.58
N GLY A 13 -21.57 21.38 -8.73
CA GLY A 13 -20.76 22.17 -9.68
C GLY A 13 -21.47 23.45 -10.11
N PRO A 14 -20.81 24.64 -10.15
CA PRO A 14 -21.50 25.91 -10.38
C PRO A 14 -22.02 26.13 -11.82
N PHE A 15 -21.64 25.31 -12.81
CA PHE A 15 -22.06 25.49 -14.19
C PHE A 15 -22.22 24.14 -14.91
N ASN A 16 -23.35 24.02 -15.62
CA ASN A 16 -23.78 22.96 -16.53
C ASN A 16 -24.31 21.64 -15.91
N PRO A 17 -25.51 21.17 -16.31
CA PRO A 17 -26.03 19.84 -15.99
C PRO A 17 -25.34 18.77 -16.86
N ASP A 18 -24.01 18.76 -16.87
CA ASP A 18 -23.21 17.74 -17.54
C ASP A 18 -22.98 16.58 -16.59
N TYR A 19 -23.78 15.55 -16.83
CA TYR A 19 -24.02 14.36 -16.01
C TYR A 19 -22.80 13.54 -15.53
N PRO A 20 -21.58 13.58 -16.12
CA PRO A 20 -20.45 12.80 -15.58
C PRO A 20 -19.60 13.50 -14.49
N GLU A 21 -19.17 12.73 -13.49
CA GLU A 21 -18.42 13.19 -12.29
C GLU A 21 -16.93 12.80 -12.33
N MET A 22 -16.10 13.43 -11.48
CA MET A 22 -14.66 13.11 -11.30
C MET A 22 -14.44 11.88 -10.40
N CYS A 23 -15.11 10.78 -10.75
CA CYS A 23 -15.15 9.57 -9.93
C CYS A 23 -13.78 8.89 -9.87
N TYR A 24 -13.06 8.80 -10.99
CA TYR A 24 -11.79 8.08 -11.05
C TYR A 24 -10.68 8.78 -10.29
N SER A 25 -10.66 10.10 -10.28
CA SER A 25 -9.72 10.89 -9.48
C SER A 25 -9.91 10.63 -7.98
N GLY A 26 -11.16 10.50 -7.52
CA GLY A 26 -11.47 10.12 -6.15
C GLY A 26 -11.01 8.69 -5.79
N ILE A 27 -11.14 7.75 -6.74
CA ILE A 27 -10.65 6.37 -6.55
C ILE A 27 -9.11 6.34 -6.56
N GLN A 28 -8.45 7.11 -7.42
CA GLN A 28 -7.00 7.23 -7.44
C GLN A 28 -6.48 7.68 -6.09
N LEU A 29 -7.04 8.75 -5.53
CA LEU A 29 -6.69 9.24 -4.20
C LEU A 29 -6.86 8.15 -3.13
N ALA A 30 -7.96 7.40 -3.18
CA ALA A 30 -8.18 6.30 -2.23
C ALA A 30 -7.14 5.18 -2.39
N LEU A 31 -6.76 4.83 -3.63
CA LEU A 31 -5.77 3.79 -3.89
C LEU A 31 -4.35 4.20 -3.51
N THR A 32 -3.99 5.48 -3.65
CA THR A 32 -2.63 5.94 -3.29
C THR A 32 -2.46 6.22 -1.81
N THR A 33 -3.55 6.51 -1.09
CA THR A 33 -3.51 6.83 0.35
C THR A 33 -3.88 5.67 1.27
N ALA A 34 -4.71 4.73 0.82
CA ALA A 34 -5.08 3.58 1.63
C ALA A 34 -3.93 2.57 1.73
N PRO A 35 -3.84 1.81 2.84
CA PRO A 35 -2.95 0.66 2.93
C PRO A 35 -3.24 -0.37 1.82
N ALA A 36 -2.23 -1.16 1.46
CA ALA A 36 -2.42 -2.28 0.54
C ALA A 36 -3.49 -3.25 1.07
N TYR A 37 -4.17 -3.95 0.17
CA TYR A 37 -5.27 -4.87 0.47
C TYR A 37 -6.52 -4.23 1.12
N SER A 38 -6.73 -2.92 0.93
CA SER A 38 -7.92 -2.23 1.44
C SER A 38 -9.18 -2.54 0.63
N ASN A 39 -10.35 -2.45 1.29
CA ASN A 39 -11.66 -2.39 0.62
C ASN A 39 -12.09 -0.94 0.44
N ILE A 40 -12.33 -0.55 -0.81
CA ILE A 40 -12.79 0.79 -1.22
C ILE A 40 -14.24 0.66 -1.70
N TYR A 41 -15.13 1.54 -1.21
CA TYR A 41 -16.54 1.55 -1.56
C TYR A 41 -16.93 2.87 -2.22
N VAL A 42 -17.36 2.80 -3.47
CA VAL A 42 -17.68 3.95 -4.32
C VAL A 42 -19.20 4.07 -4.46
N PHE A 43 -19.76 5.19 -4.04
CA PHE A 43 -21.19 5.50 -4.19
C PHE A 43 -21.36 6.59 -5.24
N THR A 44 -22.15 6.33 -6.28
CA THR A 44 -22.38 7.30 -7.36
C THR A 44 -23.76 7.15 -7.99
N ASP A 45 -24.30 8.21 -8.56
CA ASP A 45 -25.50 8.17 -9.42
C ASP A 45 -25.18 8.50 -10.89
N ALA A 46 -23.88 8.62 -11.21
CA ALA A 46 -23.36 9.09 -12.48
C ALA A 46 -22.25 8.18 -13.05
N THR A 47 -21.91 8.43 -14.30
CA THR A 47 -20.71 7.87 -14.96
C THR A 47 -19.50 8.78 -14.73
N ALA A 48 -18.28 8.27 -14.91
CA ALA A 48 -17.06 9.05 -14.79
C ALA A 48 -16.78 9.87 -16.07
N LYS A 49 -16.43 11.18 -15.97
CA LYS A 49 -15.87 11.95 -17.10
C LYS A 49 -14.37 11.79 -17.25
N ASP A 50 -13.68 11.48 -16.17
CA ASP A 50 -12.24 11.26 -16.10
C ASP A 50 -11.85 9.84 -16.54
N GLY A 51 -12.54 9.31 -17.56
CA GLY A 51 -12.38 7.95 -18.06
C GLY A 51 -10.95 7.59 -18.51
N HIS A 52 -10.17 8.59 -18.87
CA HIS A 52 -8.75 8.45 -19.24
C HIS A 52 -7.86 7.96 -18.09
N LEU A 53 -8.34 7.94 -16.84
CA LEU A 53 -7.63 7.40 -15.68
C LEU A 53 -7.83 5.88 -15.49
N LYS A 54 -8.69 5.23 -16.29
CA LYS A 54 -9.05 3.81 -16.09
C LYS A 54 -7.82 2.90 -15.98
N ASP A 55 -6.85 3.04 -16.88
CA ASP A 55 -5.66 2.19 -16.90
C ASP A 55 -4.72 2.49 -15.71
N THR A 56 -4.60 3.76 -15.32
CA THR A 56 -3.91 4.16 -14.08
C THR A 56 -4.58 3.53 -12.85
N LEU A 57 -5.91 3.47 -12.79
CA LEU A 57 -6.61 2.79 -11.70
C LEU A 57 -6.35 1.29 -11.70
N VAL A 58 -6.33 0.63 -12.86
CA VAL A 58 -5.98 -0.80 -12.97
C VAL A 58 -4.56 -1.05 -12.46
N ALA A 59 -3.60 -0.20 -12.84
CA ALA A 59 -2.23 -0.27 -12.35
C ALA A 59 -2.14 -0.16 -10.82
N LEU A 60 -2.83 0.82 -10.24
CA LEU A 60 -2.89 1.03 -8.80
C LEU A 60 -3.63 -0.10 -8.06
N ILE A 61 -4.75 -0.60 -8.60
CA ILE A 61 -5.50 -1.74 -8.05
C ILE A 61 -4.58 -2.97 -7.94
N ARG A 62 -3.81 -3.26 -8.99
CA ARG A 62 -2.91 -4.40 -9.03
C ARG A 62 -1.69 -4.23 -8.11
N SER A 63 -1.13 -3.03 -8.06
CA SER A 63 0.00 -2.71 -7.18
C SER A 63 -0.38 -2.76 -5.70
N THR A 64 -1.52 -2.17 -5.34
CA THR A 64 -2.00 -2.11 -3.95
C THR A 64 -2.77 -3.37 -3.54
N LYS A 65 -3.19 -4.18 -4.49
CA LYS A 65 -4.06 -5.36 -4.32
C LYS A 65 -5.37 -5.02 -3.58
N SER A 66 -5.81 -3.77 -3.69
CA SER A 66 -7.03 -3.26 -3.06
C SER A 66 -8.27 -3.64 -3.88
N THR A 67 -9.39 -3.84 -3.18
CA THR A 67 -10.68 -4.22 -3.76
C THR A 67 -11.59 -3.00 -3.90
N VAL A 68 -12.16 -2.76 -5.08
CA VAL A 68 -13.04 -1.60 -5.34
C VAL A 68 -14.47 -2.05 -5.65
N ASN A 69 -15.39 -1.70 -4.76
CA ASN A 69 -16.82 -2.01 -4.88
C ASN A 69 -17.60 -0.77 -5.31
N PHE A 70 -18.48 -0.90 -6.29
CA PHE A 70 -19.27 0.19 -6.85
C PHE A 70 -20.75 0.02 -6.52
N PHE A 71 -21.37 1.08 -6.00
CA PHE A 71 -22.81 1.21 -5.81
C PHE A 71 -23.32 2.34 -6.70
N LYS A 72 -23.88 1.98 -7.84
CA LYS A 72 -24.43 2.93 -8.80
C LYS A 72 -25.95 2.98 -8.69
N THR A 73 -26.50 4.16 -8.40
CA THR A 73 -27.96 4.33 -8.44
C THR A 73 -28.47 4.62 -9.86
N VAL A 74 -29.68 4.13 -10.18
CA VAL A 74 -30.35 4.41 -11.46
C VAL A 74 -31.30 5.59 -11.28
N ARG A 75 -31.11 6.67 -12.04
CA ARG A 75 -32.08 7.77 -12.15
C ARG A 75 -33.14 7.43 -13.20
N SER A 76 -34.40 7.71 -12.88
CA SER A 76 -35.51 7.62 -13.85
C SER A 76 -35.27 8.61 -14.99
N ARG A 77 -35.41 8.13 -16.23
CA ARG A 77 -35.05 8.71 -17.54
C ARG A 77 -35.05 10.24 -17.68
N ARG A 78 -33.97 10.76 -18.27
CA ARG A 78 -34.04 11.55 -19.52
C ARG A 78 -32.98 11.00 -20.47
N ARG A 79 -33.40 10.42 -21.60
CA ARG A 79 -32.52 9.97 -22.69
C ARG A 79 -31.77 11.20 -23.24
N ARG A 80 -30.51 11.37 -22.84
CA ARG A 80 -29.50 12.00 -23.70
C ARG A 80 -28.44 10.95 -23.96
N ARG A 81 -28.14 10.69 -25.24
CA ARG A 81 -27.00 9.87 -25.66
C ARG A 81 -25.75 10.56 -25.12
N SER A 82 -25.08 9.95 -24.15
CA SER A 82 -23.68 10.29 -23.85
C SER A 82 -22.84 9.76 -25.00
N THR A 83 -22.18 10.66 -25.74
CA THR A 83 -21.31 10.33 -26.88
C THR A 83 -19.82 10.47 -26.54
N GLY A 84 -19.42 10.39 -25.27
CA GLY A 84 -17.98 10.54 -24.93
C GLY A 84 -17.53 10.35 -23.48
N GLY A 85 -18.26 9.63 -22.62
CA GLY A 85 -17.87 9.37 -21.23
C GLY A 85 -18.18 7.93 -20.79
N GLY A 86 -17.45 7.42 -19.80
CA GLY A 86 -17.42 6.00 -19.41
C GLY A 86 -18.80 5.37 -19.20
N THR A 87 -18.92 4.07 -19.43
CA THR A 87 -20.18 3.32 -19.27
C THR A 87 -20.23 2.65 -17.90
N PHE A 88 -21.41 2.17 -17.48
CA PHE A 88 -21.46 1.29 -16.29
C PHE A 88 -20.59 0.03 -16.45
N ASN A 89 -20.24 -0.36 -17.69
CA ASN A 89 -19.32 -1.47 -17.90
C ASN A 89 -17.90 -1.14 -17.44
N ASP A 90 -17.45 0.11 -17.47
CA ASP A 90 -16.10 0.45 -16.98
C ASP A 90 -15.99 0.23 -15.46
N TYR A 91 -17.05 0.55 -14.70
CA TYR A 91 -17.12 0.19 -13.28
C TYR A 91 -17.17 -1.31 -13.06
N LYS A 92 -17.82 -2.08 -13.94
CA LYS A 92 -17.80 -3.56 -13.88
C LYS A 92 -16.39 -4.09 -14.12
N ASP A 93 -15.66 -3.54 -15.09
CA ASP A 93 -14.30 -3.97 -15.40
C ASP A 93 -13.36 -3.71 -14.23
N LEU A 94 -13.42 -2.51 -13.63
CA LEU A 94 -12.63 -2.15 -12.45
C LEU A 94 -13.00 -2.99 -11.21
N ALA A 95 -14.29 -3.23 -10.99
CA ALA A 95 -14.75 -4.12 -9.94
C ALA A 95 -14.22 -5.54 -10.15
N LEU A 96 -14.31 -6.06 -11.38
CA LEU A 96 -13.84 -7.40 -11.71
C LEU A 96 -12.33 -7.52 -11.52
N ALA A 97 -11.54 -6.58 -12.05
CA ALA A 97 -10.08 -6.55 -11.93
C ALA A 97 -9.59 -6.47 -10.48
N SER A 98 -10.31 -5.72 -9.63
CA SER A 98 -10.00 -5.57 -8.20
C SER A 98 -10.58 -6.67 -7.31
N GLY A 99 -11.44 -7.54 -7.86
CA GLY A 99 -12.22 -8.51 -7.09
C GLY A 99 -13.41 -7.93 -6.32
N GLY A 100 -13.80 -6.69 -6.58
CA GLY A 100 -14.99 -6.07 -6.02
C GLY A 100 -16.27 -6.45 -6.74
N GLN A 101 -17.36 -5.76 -6.38
CA GLN A 101 -18.68 -5.93 -6.98
C GLN A 101 -19.17 -4.63 -7.62
N ALA A 102 -19.78 -4.72 -8.80
CA ALA A 102 -20.44 -3.60 -9.47
C ALA A 102 -21.97 -3.72 -9.34
N ILE A 103 -22.50 -3.02 -8.34
CA ILE A 103 -23.89 -3.11 -7.89
C ILE A 103 -24.67 -1.91 -8.44
N GLN A 104 -25.75 -2.19 -9.16
CA GLN A 104 -26.67 -1.22 -9.71
C GLN A 104 -28.05 -1.39 -9.08
N VAL A 105 -28.52 -0.34 -8.41
CA VAL A 105 -29.75 -0.36 -7.59
C VAL A 105 -30.54 0.92 -7.75
N SER A 106 -31.81 0.94 -7.33
CA SER A 106 -32.55 2.20 -7.16
C SER A 106 -32.15 2.90 -5.85
N LYS A 107 -32.45 4.20 -5.72
CA LYS A 107 -32.08 4.97 -4.51
C LYS A 107 -32.67 4.41 -3.21
N ASN A 108 -33.91 3.91 -3.26
CA ASN A 108 -34.57 3.26 -2.12
C ASN A 108 -34.02 1.86 -1.79
N GLN A 109 -33.32 1.23 -2.74
CA GLN A 109 -32.70 -0.09 -2.56
C GLN A 109 -31.24 -0.01 -2.08
N LEU A 110 -30.65 1.18 -2.10
CA LEU A 110 -29.24 1.38 -1.73
C LEU A 110 -28.93 0.93 -0.29
N PRO A 111 -29.77 1.22 0.74
CA PRO A 111 -29.50 0.75 2.09
C PRO A 111 -29.48 -0.78 2.24
N GLN A 112 -30.24 -1.52 1.43
CA GLN A 112 -30.17 -2.99 1.44
C GLN A 112 -28.88 -3.48 0.76
N ALA A 113 -28.42 -2.80 -0.28
CA ALA A 113 -27.20 -3.17 -1.00
C ALA A 113 -25.93 -3.00 -0.15
N THR A 114 -25.91 -2.05 0.78
CA THR A 114 -24.75 -1.81 1.66
C THR A 114 -24.47 -2.94 2.64
N ALA A 115 -25.33 -3.97 2.73
CA ALA A 115 -25.07 -5.16 3.53
C ALA A 115 -23.74 -5.86 3.18
N ILE A 116 -23.26 -5.75 1.93
CA ILE A 116 -21.95 -6.28 1.53
C ILE A 116 -20.79 -5.61 2.29
N ILE A 117 -20.94 -4.36 2.73
CA ILE A 117 -19.90 -3.65 3.51
C ILE A 117 -19.71 -4.36 4.84
N LEU A 118 -20.80 -4.80 5.48
CA LEU A 118 -20.70 -5.56 6.73
C LEU A 118 -19.96 -6.87 6.51
N ASP A 119 -20.24 -7.59 5.43
CA ASP A 119 -19.57 -8.86 5.13
C ASP A 119 -18.08 -8.68 4.87
N THR A 120 -17.73 -7.65 4.09
CA THR A 120 -16.38 -7.45 3.55
C THR A 120 -15.47 -6.63 4.46
N SER A 121 -16.02 -5.91 5.45
CA SER A 121 -15.26 -5.22 6.50
C SER A 121 -14.85 -6.11 7.66
N THR A 122 -15.10 -7.42 7.56
CA THR A 122 -14.72 -8.38 8.60
C THR A 122 -13.24 -8.78 8.51
N SER A 123 -12.63 -9.03 9.66
CA SER A 123 -11.24 -9.51 9.74
C SER A 123 -11.11 -10.91 9.11
N ALA A 124 -9.94 -11.19 8.55
CA ALA A 124 -9.59 -12.48 7.95
C ALA A 124 -10.52 -12.91 6.80
N LEU A 125 -11.01 -11.94 6.02
CA LEU A 125 -11.77 -12.19 4.81
C LEU A 125 -10.87 -12.81 3.73
N VAL A 126 -11.30 -13.94 3.18
CA VAL A 126 -10.60 -14.65 2.10
C VAL A 126 -11.52 -14.88 0.91
N THR A 127 -10.93 -14.91 -0.28
CA THR A 127 -11.64 -15.31 -1.51
C THR A 127 -11.38 -16.78 -1.78
N VAL A 128 -12.44 -17.51 -2.13
CA VAL A 128 -12.39 -18.95 -2.42
C VAL A 128 -12.57 -19.21 -3.91
N LEU A 129 -13.40 -18.38 -4.55
CA LEU A 129 -13.70 -18.45 -5.97
C LEU A 129 -14.11 -17.05 -6.45
N GLN A 130 -13.65 -16.67 -7.63
CA GLN A 130 -14.08 -15.51 -8.37
C GLN A 130 -13.96 -15.81 -9.87
N GLN A 131 -15.06 -15.71 -10.59
CA GLN A 131 -15.10 -15.87 -12.05
C GLN A 131 -16.15 -14.97 -12.68
N ALA A 132 -15.98 -14.69 -13.97
CA ALA A 132 -16.96 -13.94 -14.75
C ALA A 132 -17.20 -14.58 -16.12
N ARG A 133 -18.38 -14.30 -16.70
CA ARG A 133 -18.72 -14.64 -18.08
C ARG A 133 -19.17 -13.38 -18.80
N ASN A 134 -18.47 -13.05 -19.88
CA ASN A 134 -18.81 -11.96 -20.79
C ASN A 134 -18.37 -12.34 -22.22
N PRO A 135 -19.30 -12.65 -23.14
CA PRO A 135 -20.76 -12.66 -22.98
C PRO A 135 -21.25 -13.73 -21.99
N GLY A 136 -22.50 -13.62 -21.54
CA GLY A 136 -23.11 -14.58 -20.64
C GLY A 136 -23.29 -15.96 -21.29
N LYS A 137 -23.05 -17.01 -20.50
CA LYS A 137 -23.37 -18.39 -20.89
C LYS A 137 -23.76 -19.21 -19.66
N PRO A 138 -24.59 -20.26 -19.81
CA PRO A 138 -24.79 -21.25 -18.76
C PRO A 138 -23.46 -21.89 -18.37
N ASP A 139 -23.17 -21.94 -17.08
CA ASP A 139 -21.94 -22.53 -16.55
C ASP A 139 -22.11 -23.02 -15.12
N SER A 140 -21.22 -23.89 -14.67
CA SER A 140 -21.19 -24.41 -13.30
C SER A 140 -19.81 -24.24 -12.69
N PHE A 141 -19.78 -23.72 -11.48
CA PHE A 141 -18.56 -23.40 -10.76
C PHE A 141 -18.48 -24.24 -9.50
N SER A 142 -17.37 -24.96 -9.33
CA SER A 142 -17.11 -25.77 -8.14
C SER A 142 -16.10 -25.06 -7.23
N PHE A 143 -16.30 -25.17 -5.92
CA PHE A 143 -15.41 -24.61 -4.91
C PHE A 143 -15.45 -25.44 -3.62
N ASP A 144 -14.30 -25.54 -2.95
CA ASP A 144 -14.19 -26.30 -1.71
C ASP A 144 -14.48 -25.44 -0.47
N VAL A 145 -15.35 -25.95 0.40
CA VAL A 145 -15.63 -25.38 1.72
C VAL A 145 -14.92 -26.22 2.78
N ASP A 146 -13.89 -25.67 3.40
CA ASP A 146 -13.13 -26.33 4.44
C ASP A 146 -13.63 -25.98 5.86
N ALA A 147 -13.14 -26.72 6.87
CA ALA A 147 -13.59 -26.57 8.25
C ALA A 147 -13.24 -25.20 8.87
N SER A 148 -12.18 -24.53 8.40
CA SER A 148 -11.78 -23.22 8.91
C SER A 148 -12.63 -22.07 8.37
N LEU A 149 -13.31 -22.28 7.24
CA LEU A 149 -14.05 -21.24 6.53
C LEU A 149 -15.43 -21.01 7.16
N LYS A 150 -15.65 -19.81 7.69
CA LYS A 150 -16.90 -19.38 8.35
C LYS A 150 -17.54 -18.21 7.61
N ASN A 151 -18.80 -17.90 7.93
CA ASN A 151 -19.52 -16.74 7.39
C ASN A 151 -19.38 -16.62 5.86
N ILE A 152 -19.74 -17.72 5.18
CA ILE A 152 -19.53 -17.86 3.74
C ILE A 152 -20.64 -17.13 3.00
N THR A 153 -20.25 -16.23 2.12
CA THR A 153 -21.16 -15.46 1.29
C THR A 153 -20.79 -15.61 -0.17
N ILE A 154 -21.80 -15.91 -0.98
CA ILE A 154 -21.71 -15.97 -2.44
C ILE A 154 -22.40 -14.71 -2.99
N TYR A 155 -21.63 -13.93 -3.75
CA TYR A 155 -22.12 -12.79 -4.50
C TYR A 155 -22.25 -13.16 -5.97
N ILE A 156 -23.40 -12.88 -6.57
CA ILE A 156 -23.58 -12.96 -8.01
C ILE A 156 -24.07 -11.61 -8.49
N THR A 157 -23.32 -10.96 -9.37
CA THR A 157 -23.74 -9.70 -10.00
C THR A 157 -24.07 -9.95 -11.46
N GLY A 158 -25.29 -9.62 -11.87
CA GLY A 158 -25.78 -9.84 -13.23
C GLY A 158 -27.29 -9.62 -13.34
N SER A 159 -27.79 -9.60 -14.58
CA SER A 159 -29.21 -9.35 -14.87
C SER A 159 -29.85 -10.56 -15.55
N ALA A 160 -31.12 -10.86 -15.24
CA ALA A 160 -31.85 -11.99 -15.82
C ALA A 160 -31.03 -13.30 -15.76
N LEU A 161 -30.74 -13.74 -14.54
CA LEU A 161 -30.03 -14.98 -14.27
C LEU A 161 -30.84 -15.83 -13.28
N SER A 162 -30.69 -17.14 -13.39
CA SER A 162 -31.12 -18.10 -12.38
C SER A 162 -29.92 -18.92 -11.93
N PHE A 163 -29.95 -19.40 -10.69
CA PHE A 163 -28.90 -20.29 -10.20
C PHE A 163 -29.43 -21.36 -9.26
N THR A 164 -28.66 -22.44 -9.15
CA THR A 164 -28.89 -23.55 -8.22
C THR A 164 -27.61 -23.82 -7.46
N LEU A 165 -27.71 -23.90 -6.14
CA LEU A 165 -26.62 -24.30 -5.25
C LEU A 165 -26.75 -25.80 -4.95
N LYS A 166 -25.64 -26.52 -4.95
CA LYS A 166 -25.55 -27.93 -4.60
C LYS A 166 -24.44 -28.15 -3.58
N ASN A 167 -24.76 -28.86 -2.51
CA ASN A 167 -23.80 -29.21 -1.47
C ASN A 167 -23.11 -30.57 -1.75
N PRO A 168 -22.09 -30.96 -0.98
CA PRO A 168 -21.40 -32.25 -1.13
C PRO A 168 -22.32 -33.47 -1.00
N ASN A 169 -23.40 -33.35 -0.22
CA ASN A 169 -24.36 -34.43 0.01
C ASN A 169 -25.42 -34.55 -1.10
N GLY A 170 -25.32 -33.75 -2.16
CA GLY A 170 -26.25 -33.75 -3.29
C GLY A 170 -27.56 -32.99 -3.06
N ILE A 171 -27.74 -32.36 -1.90
CA ILE A 171 -28.88 -31.47 -1.63
C ILE A 171 -28.74 -30.23 -2.50
N THR A 172 -29.85 -29.81 -3.12
CA THR A 172 -29.91 -28.63 -3.98
C THR A 172 -30.85 -27.56 -3.42
N GLN A 173 -30.55 -26.30 -3.71
CA GLN A 173 -31.41 -25.16 -3.42
C GLN A 173 -31.43 -24.20 -4.61
N SER A 174 -32.63 -23.89 -5.11
CA SER A 174 -32.82 -22.92 -6.18
C SER A 174 -32.79 -21.49 -5.64
N HIS A 175 -32.36 -20.53 -6.47
CA HIS A 175 -32.44 -19.09 -6.19
C HIS A 175 -33.83 -18.59 -5.77
N SER A 176 -34.91 -19.30 -6.14
CA SER A 176 -36.28 -18.98 -5.74
C SER A 176 -36.61 -19.33 -4.29
N GLN A 177 -35.84 -20.22 -3.66
CA GLN A 177 -35.99 -20.60 -2.26
C GLN A 177 -35.12 -19.66 -1.40
N THR A 178 -35.70 -18.52 -0.99
CA THR A 178 -34.96 -17.45 -0.29
C THR A 178 -34.41 -17.86 1.07
N ASN A 179 -35.08 -18.77 1.78
CA ASN A 179 -34.53 -19.44 2.95
C ASN A 179 -34.72 -20.93 2.75
N GLY A 180 -33.63 -21.66 2.60
CA GLY A 180 -33.66 -23.11 2.36
C GLY A 180 -32.65 -23.86 3.22
N ALA A 181 -32.53 -25.15 2.95
CA ALA A 181 -31.67 -26.05 3.71
C ALA A 181 -30.17 -25.70 3.62
N LEU A 182 -29.74 -24.99 2.57
CA LEU A 182 -28.33 -24.68 2.33
C LEU A 182 -27.96 -23.25 2.69
N ALA A 183 -28.85 -22.29 2.44
CA ALA A 183 -28.52 -20.87 2.52
C ALA A 183 -29.74 -19.95 2.68
N ALA A 184 -29.46 -18.72 3.12
CA ALA A 184 -30.34 -17.57 2.99
C ALA A 184 -29.93 -16.74 1.76
N ILE A 185 -30.87 -16.48 0.85
CA ILE A 185 -30.69 -15.80 -0.43
C ILE A 185 -31.47 -14.50 -0.42
N SER A 186 -30.79 -13.41 -0.76
CA SER A 186 -31.36 -12.08 -0.92
C SER A 186 -30.97 -11.48 -2.26
N THR A 187 -31.83 -10.62 -2.82
CA THR A 187 -31.58 -9.94 -4.09
C THR A 187 -31.88 -8.45 -3.97
N VAL A 188 -30.97 -7.62 -4.49
CA VAL A 188 -31.08 -6.17 -4.49
C VAL A 188 -30.52 -5.63 -5.81
N GLY A 189 -31.39 -5.08 -6.66
CA GLY A 189 -31.00 -4.64 -8.01
C GLY A 189 -30.44 -5.78 -8.85
N ASN A 190 -29.17 -5.67 -9.26
CA ASN A 190 -28.45 -6.72 -9.99
C ASN A 190 -27.58 -7.63 -9.10
N LEU A 191 -27.65 -7.50 -7.77
CA LEU A 191 -26.86 -8.27 -6.82
C LEU A 191 -27.73 -9.38 -6.20
N TRP A 192 -27.25 -10.61 -6.29
CA TRP A 192 -27.67 -11.72 -5.45
C TRP A 192 -26.63 -11.95 -4.37
N ARG A 193 -27.09 -12.02 -3.11
CA ARG A 193 -26.27 -12.29 -1.94
C ARG A 193 -26.83 -13.52 -1.24
N THR A 194 -26.04 -14.59 -1.24
CA THR A 194 -26.39 -15.89 -0.69
C THR A 194 -25.45 -16.19 0.48
N THR A 195 -25.98 -16.27 1.70
CA THR A 195 -25.22 -16.58 2.92
C THR A 195 -25.45 -18.05 3.28
N LEU A 196 -24.40 -18.85 3.33
CA LEU A 196 -24.53 -20.27 3.68
C LEU A 196 -24.87 -20.44 5.17
N ASN A 197 -25.66 -21.47 5.48
CA ASN A 197 -26.04 -21.79 6.85
C ASN A 197 -24.81 -22.21 7.69
N ALA A 198 -24.85 -21.96 9.01
CA ALA A 198 -23.70 -22.19 9.89
C ALA A 198 -23.29 -23.68 10.00
N ASP A 199 -24.26 -24.58 9.86
CA ASP A 199 -24.14 -26.05 9.89
C ASP A 199 -23.83 -26.66 8.51
N ARG A 200 -23.33 -25.84 7.56
CA ARG A 200 -22.86 -26.29 6.24
C ARG A 200 -21.90 -27.48 6.31
N ALA A 201 -22.08 -28.40 5.37
CA ALA A 201 -21.15 -29.52 5.14
C ALA A 201 -19.83 -29.02 4.52
N SER A 202 -18.70 -29.53 5.01
CA SER A 202 -17.39 -29.35 4.37
C SER A 202 -17.26 -30.24 3.14
N GLY A 203 -16.47 -29.79 2.16
CA GLY A 203 -16.22 -30.50 0.90
C GLY A 203 -16.57 -29.68 -0.34
N PRO A 204 -16.74 -30.33 -1.50
CA PRO A 204 -16.97 -29.65 -2.76
C PRO A 204 -18.42 -29.16 -2.89
N TRP A 205 -18.57 -27.85 -3.03
CA TRP A 205 -19.82 -27.19 -3.37
C TRP A 205 -19.84 -26.81 -4.85
N GLN A 206 -21.04 -26.73 -5.41
CA GLN A 206 -21.22 -26.33 -6.80
C GLN A 206 -22.34 -25.29 -6.90
N ILE A 207 -22.10 -24.26 -7.71
CA ILE A 207 -23.12 -23.30 -8.12
C ILE A 207 -23.27 -23.31 -9.64
N SER A 208 -24.47 -23.63 -10.11
CA SER A 208 -24.82 -23.63 -11.53
C SER A 208 -25.62 -22.38 -11.85
N ILE A 209 -25.15 -21.57 -12.80
CA ILE A 209 -25.75 -20.29 -13.18
C ILE A 209 -26.17 -20.36 -14.65
N THR A 210 -27.40 -19.95 -14.92
CA THR A 210 -27.94 -19.85 -16.27
C THR A 210 -28.27 -18.39 -16.59
N SER A 211 -27.52 -17.80 -17.52
CA SER A 211 -27.80 -16.46 -18.04
C SER A 211 -27.18 -16.26 -19.43
N ASN A 212 -27.87 -15.50 -20.27
CA ASN A 212 -27.36 -14.99 -21.54
C ASN A 212 -26.67 -13.62 -21.39
N ASN A 213 -26.84 -12.96 -20.23
CA ASN A 213 -26.20 -11.68 -19.93
C ASN A 213 -24.89 -11.91 -19.17
N ALA A 214 -23.97 -10.96 -19.26
CA ALA A 214 -22.74 -11.03 -18.49
C ALA A 214 -23.02 -11.08 -16.98
N TYR A 215 -22.28 -11.94 -16.28
CA TYR A 215 -22.38 -12.08 -14.82
C TYR A 215 -21.01 -12.35 -14.20
N THR A 216 -20.89 -12.03 -12.91
CA THR A 216 -19.74 -12.37 -12.07
C THR A 216 -20.23 -13.19 -10.88
N VAL A 217 -19.47 -14.20 -10.47
CA VAL A 217 -19.67 -14.98 -9.25
C VAL A 217 -18.44 -14.82 -8.37
N LYS A 218 -18.63 -14.54 -7.07
CA LYS A 218 -17.58 -14.46 -6.07
C LYS A 218 -18.01 -15.18 -4.80
N VAL A 219 -17.17 -16.05 -4.27
CA VAL A 219 -17.35 -16.76 -3.01
C VAL A 219 -16.28 -16.28 -2.03
N THR A 220 -16.72 -15.77 -0.89
CA THR A 220 -15.85 -15.31 0.19
C THR A 220 -16.24 -15.95 1.51
N GLY A 221 -15.33 -15.94 2.47
CA GLY A 221 -15.62 -16.29 3.85
C GLY A 221 -14.52 -15.79 4.79
N GLN A 222 -14.68 -16.07 6.06
CA GLN A 222 -13.70 -15.76 7.09
C GLN A 222 -12.84 -16.98 7.38
N SER A 223 -11.53 -16.83 7.28
CA SER A 223 -10.57 -17.87 7.65
C SER A 223 -9.21 -17.25 7.91
N THR A 224 -8.50 -17.76 8.92
CA THR A 224 -7.08 -17.42 9.14
C THR A 224 -6.15 -18.14 8.17
N ILE A 225 -6.66 -19.10 7.39
CA ILE A 225 -5.92 -19.71 6.30
C ILE A 225 -5.98 -18.77 5.11
N ALA A 226 -4.89 -18.09 4.83
CA ALA A 226 -4.79 -17.09 3.78
C ALA A 226 -3.39 -17.11 3.15
N PHE A 227 -3.23 -16.41 2.04
CA PHE A 227 -1.91 -16.16 1.46
C PHE A 227 -1.87 -14.75 0.87
N ILE A 228 -0.66 -14.22 0.81
CA ILE A 228 -0.33 -13.05 -0.02
C ILE A 228 0.58 -13.52 -1.14
N TYR A 229 0.72 -12.70 -2.19
CA TYR A 229 1.51 -13.06 -3.36
C TYR A 229 2.16 -11.82 -3.94
N ASP A 230 3.38 -11.96 -4.45
CA ASP A 230 4.06 -10.95 -5.26
C ASP A 230 4.74 -11.63 -6.43
N PHE A 231 4.61 -11.07 -7.63
CA PHE A 231 5.49 -11.46 -8.73
C PHE A 231 6.88 -10.93 -8.42
N VAL A 232 7.91 -11.74 -8.67
CA VAL A 232 9.28 -11.40 -8.33
C VAL A 232 10.24 -11.73 -9.47
N GLU A 233 11.29 -10.92 -9.57
CA GLU A 233 12.43 -11.18 -10.44
C GLU A 233 13.65 -11.55 -9.60
N LYS A 234 14.34 -12.61 -10.01
CA LYS A 234 15.60 -12.98 -9.40
C LYS A 234 16.67 -11.98 -9.84
N PHE A 235 17.43 -11.46 -8.90
CA PHE A 235 18.61 -10.64 -9.19
C PHE A 235 19.87 -11.32 -8.66
N GLU A 236 20.97 -11.09 -9.38
CA GLU A 236 22.29 -11.61 -9.05
C GLU A 236 23.19 -10.46 -8.56
N GLY A 237 24.16 -10.77 -7.71
CA GLY A 237 25.04 -9.78 -7.10
C GLY A 237 25.69 -10.30 -5.82
N PRO A 238 26.33 -9.42 -5.02
CA PRO A 238 26.94 -9.79 -3.75
C PRO A 238 25.95 -10.41 -2.75
N HIS A 239 24.68 -10.04 -2.87
CA HIS A 239 23.57 -10.60 -2.11
C HIS A 239 22.45 -10.98 -3.10
N PRO A 240 22.49 -12.19 -3.72
CA PRO A 240 21.46 -12.61 -4.65
C PRO A 240 20.12 -12.76 -3.93
N GLY A 241 19.02 -12.47 -4.63
CA GLY A 241 17.70 -12.50 -4.02
C GLY A 241 16.58 -12.29 -5.03
N TYR A 242 15.43 -11.89 -4.51
CA TYR A 242 14.22 -11.62 -5.28
C TYR A 242 13.76 -10.19 -5.04
N ALA A 243 13.48 -9.47 -6.12
CA ALA A 243 12.87 -8.14 -6.07
C ALA A 243 11.43 -8.24 -6.58
N VAL A 244 10.51 -7.50 -5.95
CA VAL A 244 9.11 -7.46 -6.41
C VAL A 244 9.06 -6.84 -7.79
N LEU A 245 8.44 -7.55 -8.72
CA LEU A 245 8.16 -7.06 -10.06
C LEU A 245 7.14 -5.92 -9.97
N THR A 246 7.57 -4.73 -10.37
CA THR A 246 6.66 -3.61 -10.56
C THR A 246 6.00 -3.74 -11.92
N GLY A 247 4.69 -3.98 -11.95
CA GLY A 247 3.91 -4.05 -13.18
C GLY A 247 3.38 -5.44 -13.50
N ARG A 248 3.27 -5.72 -14.80
CA ARG A 248 2.77 -6.99 -15.36
C ARG A 248 3.93 -7.94 -15.71
N PRO A 249 3.78 -9.26 -15.46
CA PRO A 249 4.70 -10.27 -15.96
C PRO A 249 4.84 -10.23 -17.49
N GLN A 250 6.01 -10.61 -17.98
CA GLN A 250 6.29 -10.65 -19.42
C GLN A 250 5.52 -11.78 -20.10
N ALA A 251 4.85 -11.46 -21.20
CA ALA A 251 4.10 -12.43 -22.01
C ALA A 251 5.04 -13.43 -22.69
N GLY A 252 4.69 -14.72 -22.63
CA GLY A 252 5.47 -15.80 -23.25
C GLY A 252 6.78 -16.13 -22.54
N GLN A 253 7.06 -15.54 -21.38
CA GLN A 253 8.22 -15.83 -20.55
C GLN A 253 7.81 -16.52 -19.25
N PRO A 254 8.70 -17.31 -18.63
CA PRO A 254 8.47 -17.82 -17.30
C PRO A 254 8.32 -16.69 -16.28
N ALA A 255 7.45 -16.88 -15.30
CA ALA A 255 7.27 -15.93 -14.21
C ALA A 255 7.48 -16.62 -12.87
N THR A 256 8.01 -15.87 -11.90
CA THR A 256 8.20 -16.35 -10.53
C THR A 256 7.32 -15.53 -9.59
N LEU A 257 6.72 -16.19 -8.61
CA LEU A 257 5.95 -15.56 -7.56
C LEU A 257 6.50 -15.97 -6.19
N MET A 258 6.50 -15.03 -5.25
CA MET A 258 6.69 -15.29 -3.84
C MET A 258 5.32 -15.38 -3.17
N LEU A 259 5.05 -16.49 -2.48
CA LEU A 259 3.76 -16.81 -1.85
C LEU A 259 3.92 -17.08 -0.34
N PRO A 260 3.88 -16.05 0.52
CA PRO A 260 3.76 -16.23 1.95
C PRO A 260 2.36 -16.77 2.33
N VAL A 261 2.33 -17.91 3.03
CA VAL A 261 1.10 -18.56 3.50
C VAL A 261 0.91 -18.40 5.01
N MET A 262 -0.34 -18.27 5.43
CA MET A 262 -0.76 -18.14 6.82
C MET A 262 -1.69 -19.30 7.16
N GLY A 263 -1.38 -20.05 8.22
CA GLY A 263 -2.19 -21.16 8.72
C GLY A 263 -2.75 -20.90 10.12
N ARG A 264 -3.70 -21.75 10.56
CA ARG A 264 -4.38 -21.60 11.88
C ARG A 264 -3.41 -21.62 13.06
N LYS A 265 -2.30 -22.35 12.97
CA LYS A 265 -1.24 -22.42 13.98
C LYS A 265 0.12 -22.06 13.37
N GLY A 266 0.14 -21.01 12.55
CA GLY A 266 1.32 -20.64 11.77
C GLY A 266 1.45 -21.44 10.47
N PRO A 267 2.47 -21.16 9.66
CA PRO A 267 2.60 -21.72 8.31
C PRO A 267 2.80 -23.24 8.29
N ASP A 268 3.49 -23.81 9.28
CA ASP A 268 3.73 -25.27 9.39
C ASP A 268 2.45 -26.08 9.56
N SER A 269 1.36 -25.42 9.95
CA SER A 269 0.04 -26.05 10.03
C SER A 269 -0.59 -26.33 8.65
N LEU A 270 0.04 -25.89 7.56
CA LEU A 270 -0.43 -26.09 6.19
C LEU A 270 0.53 -26.94 5.37
N LYS A 271 -0.03 -27.87 4.59
CA LYS A 271 0.69 -28.56 3.52
C LYS A 271 0.15 -28.09 2.18
N VAL A 272 0.95 -27.34 1.43
CA VAL A 272 0.56 -26.90 0.09
C VAL A 272 0.66 -28.08 -0.87
N LYS A 273 -0.43 -28.31 -1.61
CA LYS A 273 -0.57 -29.39 -2.60
C LYS A 273 -0.34 -28.87 -4.02
N GLU A 274 -0.92 -27.71 -4.32
CA GLU A 274 -0.95 -27.17 -5.67
C GLU A 274 -1.07 -25.64 -5.61
N VAL A 275 -0.31 -24.97 -6.48
CA VAL A 275 -0.55 -23.56 -6.84
C VAL A 275 -0.81 -23.52 -8.34
N SER A 276 -1.87 -22.83 -8.76
CA SER A 276 -2.21 -22.70 -10.17
C SER A 276 -2.70 -21.30 -10.53
N LEU A 277 -2.46 -20.88 -11.77
CA LEU A 277 -2.96 -19.63 -12.33
C LEU A 277 -4.21 -19.94 -13.15
N ILE A 278 -5.36 -19.41 -12.74
CA ILE A 278 -6.66 -19.69 -13.34
C ILE A 278 -7.14 -18.47 -14.11
N SER A 279 -7.55 -18.68 -15.35
CA SER A 279 -8.22 -17.65 -16.13
C SER A 279 -9.57 -17.27 -15.53
N VAL A 280 -9.87 -15.98 -15.50
CA VAL A 280 -11.13 -15.47 -14.94
C VAL A 280 -12.31 -15.71 -15.87
N THR A 281 -12.07 -15.60 -17.19
CA THR A 281 -13.11 -15.62 -18.23
C THR A 281 -13.19 -16.96 -18.95
N SER A 282 -12.11 -17.72 -18.99
CA SER A 282 -12.04 -19.07 -19.57
C SER A 282 -11.81 -20.13 -18.48
N SER A 283 -12.03 -21.40 -18.81
CA SER A 283 -11.83 -22.52 -17.89
C SER A 283 -10.39 -23.03 -17.83
N GLY A 284 -9.43 -22.28 -18.38
CA GLY A 284 -8.01 -22.66 -18.41
C GLY A 284 -7.34 -22.46 -17.04
N SER A 285 -6.45 -23.40 -16.70
CA SER A 285 -5.59 -23.34 -15.51
C SER A 285 -4.18 -23.79 -15.88
N VAL A 286 -3.16 -23.14 -15.34
CA VAL A 286 -1.77 -23.55 -15.45
C VAL A 286 -1.26 -23.89 -14.05
N VAL A 287 -0.89 -25.15 -13.84
CA VAL A 287 -0.27 -25.60 -12.60
C VAL A 287 1.19 -25.13 -12.57
N ALA A 288 1.60 -24.61 -11.42
CA ALA A 288 2.93 -24.07 -11.21
C ALA A 288 3.80 -25.02 -10.38
N ASP A 289 5.11 -24.95 -10.61
CA ASP A 289 6.08 -25.64 -9.77
C ASP A 289 6.26 -24.86 -8.47
N THR A 290 6.40 -25.57 -7.35
CA THR A 290 6.50 -24.94 -6.03
C THR A 290 7.75 -25.40 -5.30
N THR A 291 8.44 -24.47 -4.65
CA THR A 291 9.61 -24.71 -3.82
C THR A 291 9.43 -24.02 -2.48
N SER A 292 9.57 -24.75 -1.37
CA SER A 292 9.52 -24.14 -0.03
C SER A 292 10.77 -23.31 0.22
N MET A 293 10.59 -22.07 0.68
CA MET A 293 11.68 -21.16 1.06
C MET A 293 11.92 -21.11 2.58
N GLY A 294 11.14 -21.87 3.37
CA GLY A 294 11.11 -21.77 4.83
C GLY A 294 10.14 -20.70 5.32
N ASP A 295 9.83 -20.74 6.62
CA ASP A 295 8.97 -19.77 7.33
C ASP A 295 7.60 -19.49 6.68
N GLY A 296 7.04 -20.48 5.98
CA GLY A 296 5.78 -20.34 5.27
C GLY A 296 5.83 -19.57 3.96
N SER A 297 7.02 -19.25 3.45
CA SER A 297 7.16 -18.66 2.12
C SER A 297 7.39 -19.75 1.08
N ILE A 298 6.69 -19.65 -0.04
CA ILE A 298 6.77 -20.59 -1.16
C ILE A 298 7.16 -19.81 -2.41
N LEU A 299 8.22 -20.25 -3.07
CA LEU A 299 8.56 -19.78 -4.41
C LEU A 299 7.79 -20.61 -5.43
N VAL A 300 7.05 -19.92 -6.29
CA VAL A 300 6.21 -20.52 -7.32
C VAL A 300 6.76 -20.14 -8.68
N THR A 301 7.10 -21.12 -9.50
CA THR A 301 7.62 -20.91 -10.85
C THR A 301 6.60 -21.39 -11.87
N VAL A 302 6.24 -20.52 -12.80
CA VAL A 302 5.30 -20.82 -13.88
C VAL A 302 6.06 -20.74 -15.19
N SER A 303 6.06 -21.82 -15.96
CA SER A 303 6.77 -21.90 -17.25
C SER A 303 6.15 -20.98 -18.31
N SER A 304 4.82 -20.86 -18.31
CA SER A 304 4.08 -19.95 -19.17
C SER A 304 2.85 -19.42 -18.45
N VAL A 305 2.78 -18.10 -18.28
CA VAL A 305 1.66 -17.43 -17.64
C VAL A 305 0.46 -17.38 -18.62
N PRO A 306 -0.78 -17.66 -18.15
CA PRO A 306 -1.95 -17.59 -19.03
C PRO A 306 -2.11 -16.24 -19.72
N GLU A 307 -2.49 -16.27 -21.00
CA GLU A 307 -2.92 -15.06 -21.69
C GLU A 307 -4.27 -14.57 -21.14
N GLY A 308 -4.43 -13.24 -21.07
CA GLY A 308 -5.62 -12.60 -20.52
C GLY A 308 -5.55 -12.41 -19.00
N GLU A 309 -6.73 -12.19 -18.40
CA GLU A 309 -6.86 -11.93 -16.96
C GLU A 309 -6.95 -13.25 -16.19
N PHE A 310 -6.07 -13.40 -15.20
CA PHE A 310 -5.98 -14.58 -14.35
C PHE A 310 -5.83 -14.22 -12.87
N VAL A 311 -6.03 -15.22 -12.03
CA VAL A 311 -5.89 -15.16 -10.56
C VAL A 311 -5.13 -16.39 -10.07
N ILE A 312 -4.56 -16.32 -8.87
CA ILE A 312 -3.79 -17.41 -8.28
C ILE A 312 -4.72 -18.23 -7.39
N LEU A 313 -4.73 -19.54 -7.59
CA LEU A 313 -5.39 -20.51 -6.73
C LEU A 313 -4.33 -21.28 -5.93
N LEU A 314 -4.53 -21.35 -4.62
CA LEU A 314 -3.76 -22.16 -3.69
C LEU A 314 -4.66 -23.29 -3.16
N LYS A 315 -4.21 -24.53 -3.31
CA LYS A 315 -4.83 -25.71 -2.68
C LYS A 315 -3.84 -26.40 -1.75
N GLY A 316 -4.36 -26.92 -0.65
CA GLY A 316 -3.55 -27.62 0.33
C GLY A 316 -4.38 -28.38 1.34
N THR A 317 -3.71 -28.92 2.35
CA THR A 317 -4.32 -29.57 3.50
C THR A 317 -3.97 -28.80 4.75
N ASP A 318 -4.97 -28.51 5.56
CA ASP A 318 -4.78 -28.01 6.90
C ASP A 318 -4.58 -29.18 7.86
N THR A 319 -3.40 -29.26 8.48
CA THR A 319 -3.01 -30.34 9.38
C THR A 319 -3.77 -30.31 10.72
N VAL A 320 -4.38 -29.18 11.09
CA VAL A 320 -5.11 -29.03 12.37
C VAL A 320 -6.49 -29.71 12.31
N SER A 321 -7.18 -29.65 11.17
CA SER A 321 -8.45 -30.38 10.96
C SER A 321 -8.32 -31.59 10.05
N ASN A 322 -7.14 -31.77 9.44
CA ASN A 322 -6.89 -32.76 8.41
C ASN A 322 -7.89 -32.65 7.25
N THR A 323 -8.23 -31.42 6.86
CA THR A 323 -9.16 -31.12 5.76
C THR A 323 -8.46 -30.36 4.65
N ASP A 324 -8.82 -30.66 3.41
CA ASP A 324 -8.36 -29.89 2.27
C ASP A 324 -9.01 -28.50 2.24
N PHE A 325 -8.26 -27.52 1.75
CA PHE A 325 -8.70 -26.15 1.59
C PHE A 325 -8.31 -25.63 0.20
N GLN A 326 -9.06 -24.61 -0.25
CA GLN A 326 -8.68 -23.80 -1.41
C GLN A 326 -8.80 -22.31 -1.08
N ARG A 327 -7.87 -21.50 -1.55
CA ARG A 327 -7.91 -20.04 -1.47
C ARG A 327 -7.54 -19.45 -2.82
N GLN A 328 -8.08 -18.29 -3.14
CA GLN A 328 -7.81 -17.59 -4.38
C GLN A 328 -7.38 -16.14 -4.10
N SER A 329 -6.49 -15.61 -4.94
CA SER A 329 -6.19 -14.17 -4.93
C SER A 329 -7.42 -13.37 -5.33
N THR A 330 -7.56 -12.17 -4.77
CA THR A 330 -8.72 -11.31 -5.05
C THR A 330 -8.50 -10.45 -6.30
N THR A 331 -7.30 -9.93 -6.49
CA THR A 331 -6.96 -9.07 -7.63
C THR A 331 -6.50 -9.88 -8.83
N GLN A 332 -6.92 -9.44 -10.01
CA GLN A 332 -6.56 -10.04 -11.29
C GLN A 332 -5.23 -9.51 -11.77
N MET A 333 -4.48 -10.38 -12.46
CA MET A 333 -3.25 -10.03 -13.14
C MET A 333 -3.35 -10.45 -14.60
N SER A 334 -2.57 -9.79 -15.45
CA SER A 334 -2.38 -10.18 -16.84
C SER A 334 -0.93 -9.96 -17.25
N VAL A 335 -0.54 -10.64 -18.32
CA VAL A 335 0.78 -10.48 -18.94
C VAL A 335 0.83 -9.28 -19.88
N SER A 336 2.03 -8.81 -20.20
CA SER A 336 2.27 -7.80 -21.25
C SER A 336 3.51 -8.13 -22.07
N LYS A 337 3.51 -7.76 -23.36
CA LYS A 337 4.73 -7.82 -24.19
C LYS A 337 5.61 -6.58 -24.00
N VAL A 338 5.10 -5.57 -23.29
CA VAL A 338 5.81 -4.35 -22.94
C VAL A 338 6.46 -4.53 -21.58
N ASN A 339 7.69 -4.05 -21.42
CA ASN A 339 8.35 -3.91 -20.15
C ASN A 339 8.70 -2.44 -19.92
N ILE A 340 8.43 -1.93 -18.73
CA ILE A 340 8.80 -0.57 -18.33
C ILE A 340 9.55 -0.63 -17.01
N GLN A 341 10.71 0.01 -16.96
CA GLN A 341 11.57 0.04 -15.79
C GLN A 341 11.94 1.48 -15.47
N ALA A 342 11.92 1.84 -14.19
CA ALA A 342 12.33 3.13 -13.70
C ALA A 342 12.97 2.95 -12.33
N THR A 343 14.12 3.58 -12.10
CA THR A 343 14.86 3.47 -10.83
C THR A 343 14.95 4.83 -10.17
N VAL A 344 14.53 4.90 -8.91
CA VAL A 344 14.58 6.11 -8.10
C VAL A 344 15.93 6.16 -7.39
N SER A 345 16.73 7.18 -7.67
CA SER A 345 18.08 7.35 -7.12
C SER A 345 18.14 8.24 -5.88
N SER A 346 17.18 9.14 -5.71
CA SER A 346 17.12 10.06 -4.56
C SER A 346 15.69 10.52 -4.27
N SER A 347 15.51 11.15 -3.12
CA SER A 347 14.28 11.84 -2.73
C SER A 347 14.07 13.12 -3.56
N LEU A 348 12.82 13.60 -3.60
CA LEU A 348 12.51 14.90 -4.18
C LEU A 348 12.81 16.00 -3.17
N GLU A 349 13.09 17.21 -3.65
CA GLU A 349 13.28 18.39 -2.81
C GLU A 349 12.23 19.46 -3.17
N PRO A 350 11.65 20.18 -2.19
CA PRO A 350 10.70 21.27 -2.47
C PRO A 350 11.29 22.33 -3.41
N GLY A 351 10.53 22.69 -4.44
CA GLY A 351 10.92 23.71 -5.42
C GLY A 351 12.02 23.32 -6.40
N LYS A 352 12.60 22.11 -6.30
CA LYS A 352 13.67 21.65 -7.20
C LYS A 352 13.17 20.66 -8.23
N LEU A 353 13.81 20.67 -9.39
CA LEU A 353 13.57 19.71 -10.46
C LEU A 353 14.20 18.37 -10.09
N PHE A 354 13.38 17.31 -10.04
CA PHE A 354 13.83 15.93 -9.94
C PHE A 354 13.78 15.26 -11.31
N THR A 355 14.74 14.39 -11.58
CA THR A 355 14.92 13.70 -12.86
C THR A 355 14.85 12.19 -12.64
N LEU A 356 13.90 11.54 -13.29
CA LEU A 356 13.67 10.11 -13.23
C LEU A 356 13.97 9.46 -14.61
N PRO A 357 15.09 8.74 -14.75
CA PRO A 357 15.33 7.95 -15.95
C PRO A 357 14.40 6.72 -15.97
N PHE A 358 13.86 6.43 -17.14
CA PHE A 358 13.08 5.21 -17.38
C PHE A 358 13.43 4.58 -18.73
N SER A 359 13.18 3.28 -18.84
CA SER A 359 13.45 2.51 -20.05
C SER A 359 12.24 1.63 -20.40
N VAL A 360 11.92 1.57 -21.68
CA VAL A 360 10.80 0.78 -22.20
C VAL A 360 11.32 -0.20 -23.25
N LEU A 361 10.89 -1.46 -23.15
CA LEU A 361 11.17 -2.54 -24.08
C LEU A 361 9.85 -3.12 -24.57
N THR A 362 9.81 -3.56 -25.82
CA THR A 362 8.72 -4.40 -26.34
C THR A 362 9.29 -5.68 -26.94
N ASN A 363 8.67 -6.80 -26.61
CA ASN A 363 8.85 -8.10 -27.27
C ASN A 363 7.76 -8.36 -28.33
N GLY A 364 6.83 -7.41 -28.50
CA GLY A 364 5.83 -7.41 -29.57
C GLY A 364 6.28 -6.61 -30.77
N ASP A 365 5.30 -6.06 -31.50
CA ASP A 365 5.57 -5.24 -32.68
C ASP A 365 6.28 -3.92 -32.31
N GLY A 366 7.20 -3.48 -33.17
CA GLY A 366 7.83 -2.16 -33.06
C GLY A 366 6.92 -1.03 -33.53
N GLY A 367 7.22 0.20 -33.15
CA GLY A 367 6.45 1.38 -33.51
C GLY A 367 6.26 2.34 -32.33
N ASP A 368 5.29 3.23 -32.45
CA ASP A 368 5.04 4.26 -31.44
C ASP A 368 4.18 3.72 -30.29
N TYR A 369 4.70 3.87 -29.08
CA TYR A 369 4.03 3.55 -27.83
C TYR A 369 3.64 4.83 -27.11
N THR A 370 2.41 4.88 -26.61
CA THR A 370 1.94 6.00 -25.79
C THR A 370 2.56 5.89 -24.41
N ILE A 371 3.13 6.99 -23.92
CA ILE A 371 3.64 7.09 -22.56
C ILE A 371 2.70 7.98 -21.75
N ASN A 372 2.28 7.50 -20.58
CA ASN A 372 1.40 8.24 -19.68
C ASN A 372 1.99 8.26 -18.27
N ALA A 373 2.10 9.45 -17.67
CA ALA A 373 2.55 9.61 -16.30
C ALA A 373 1.52 10.39 -15.49
N ARG A 374 1.29 9.97 -14.25
CA ARG A 374 0.38 10.60 -13.29
C ARG A 374 0.97 10.52 -11.89
N ASN A 375 0.88 11.60 -11.12
CA ASN A 375 1.16 11.58 -9.69
C ASN A 375 -0.08 12.04 -8.90
N ASP A 376 -0.22 11.59 -7.66
CA ASP A 376 -1.38 11.84 -6.81
C ASP A 376 -1.38 13.20 -6.09
N ARG A 377 -0.34 14.01 -6.29
CA ARG A 377 -0.21 15.38 -5.77
C ARG A 377 -0.38 16.45 -6.83
N ASP A 378 -0.68 16.06 -8.07
CA ASP A 378 -0.75 16.93 -9.24
C ASP A 378 0.50 17.80 -9.45
N PHE A 379 1.67 17.33 -8.99
CA PHE A 379 2.94 18.00 -9.22
C PHE A 379 3.21 18.08 -10.72
N LYS A 380 3.76 19.22 -11.15
CA LYS A 380 4.09 19.45 -12.56
C LYS A 380 5.13 18.43 -13.02
N MET A 381 4.86 17.76 -14.13
CA MET A 381 5.77 16.81 -14.76
C MET A 381 5.97 17.13 -16.23
N ASP A 382 7.17 16.85 -16.74
CA ASP A 382 7.48 16.86 -18.16
C ASP A 382 8.05 15.50 -18.58
N TYR A 383 7.55 14.96 -19.68
CA TYR A 383 7.86 13.60 -20.15
C TYR A 383 7.38 13.42 -21.60
N PRO A 384 8.03 12.55 -22.41
CA PRO A 384 7.59 12.26 -23.77
C PRO A 384 6.19 11.65 -23.77
N LYS A 385 5.29 12.10 -24.66
CA LYS A 385 3.94 11.47 -24.78
C LYS A 385 3.93 10.22 -25.65
N SER A 386 4.98 10.03 -26.45
CA SER A 386 5.17 8.89 -27.33
C SER A 386 6.63 8.50 -27.36
N LEU A 387 6.91 7.20 -27.45
CA LEU A 387 8.26 6.65 -27.59
C LEU A 387 8.25 5.58 -28.69
N THR A 388 9.11 5.74 -29.70
CA THR A 388 9.24 4.75 -30.77
C THR A 388 10.12 3.58 -30.30
N LEU A 389 9.56 2.39 -30.24
CA LEU A 389 10.23 1.17 -29.77
C LEU A 389 10.63 0.27 -30.94
N LYS A 390 11.80 -0.36 -30.80
CA LYS A 390 12.26 -1.45 -31.67
C LYS A 390 12.15 -2.78 -30.91
N PRO A 391 11.62 -3.86 -31.51
CA PRO A 391 11.48 -5.14 -30.81
C PRO A 391 12.81 -5.62 -30.25
N GLY A 392 12.80 -6.09 -28.99
CA GLY A 392 13.98 -6.64 -28.33
C GLY A 392 15.05 -5.62 -27.93
N LYS A 393 14.80 -4.30 -28.06
CA LYS A 393 15.72 -3.24 -27.63
C LYS A 393 15.05 -2.26 -26.66
N TYR A 394 15.78 -1.89 -25.61
CA TYR A 394 15.36 -0.83 -24.71
C TYR A 394 15.49 0.53 -25.39
N SER A 395 14.46 1.35 -25.25
CA SER A 395 14.48 2.79 -25.50
C SER A 395 14.47 3.51 -24.15
N ASN A 396 15.41 4.42 -23.93
CA ASN A 396 15.56 5.16 -22.68
C ASN A 396 15.07 6.59 -22.85
N ASP A 397 14.41 7.13 -21.83
CA ASP A 397 13.99 8.52 -21.77
C ASP A 397 13.93 9.00 -20.30
N ILE A 398 13.53 10.24 -20.10
CA ILE A 398 13.54 10.92 -18.81
C ILE A 398 12.17 11.54 -18.53
N LEU A 399 11.70 11.38 -17.30
CA LEU A 399 10.60 12.14 -16.73
C LEU A 399 11.16 13.13 -15.72
N THR A 400 10.66 14.37 -15.75
CA THR A 400 10.96 15.35 -14.71
C THR A 400 9.72 15.65 -13.88
N ILE A 401 9.93 15.96 -12.60
CA ILE A 401 8.87 16.34 -11.65
C ILE A 401 9.39 17.46 -10.77
N THR A 402 8.56 18.48 -10.54
CA THR A 402 8.90 19.63 -9.68
C THR A 402 7.84 19.77 -8.59
N PRO A 403 8.13 19.38 -7.35
CA PRO A 403 7.29 19.72 -6.20
C PRO A 403 7.26 21.25 -6.03
N PRO A 404 6.10 21.84 -5.72
CA PRO A 404 6.02 23.24 -5.33
C PRO A 404 6.92 23.56 -4.12
N PRO A 405 7.52 24.77 -4.01
CA PRO A 405 8.38 25.16 -2.89
C PRO A 405 7.74 25.05 -1.50
N GLU A 406 6.42 25.19 -1.42
CA GLU A 406 5.61 25.09 -0.20
C GLU A 406 5.31 23.64 0.22
N THR A 407 5.78 22.65 -0.54
CA THR A 407 5.57 21.24 -0.22
C THR A 407 6.29 20.88 1.07
N LEU A 408 5.55 20.41 2.07
CA LEU A 408 6.12 20.01 3.36
C LEU A 408 7.04 18.81 3.21
N SER A 409 8.18 18.83 3.92
CA SER A 409 9.05 17.68 4.10
C SER A 409 8.27 16.50 4.72
N GLY A 410 8.52 15.29 4.22
CA GLY A 410 7.76 14.08 4.56
C GLY A 410 6.51 13.85 3.70
N THR A 411 6.24 14.69 2.69
CA THR A 411 5.14 14.44 1.75
C THR A 411 5.44 13.24 0.85
N ASP A 412 4.60 12.21 0.93
CA ASP A 412 4.65 11.06 0.02
C ASP A 412 3.90 11.33 -1.29
N VAL A 413 4.51 10.89 -2.39
CA VAL A 413 4.03 11.02 -3.77
C VAL A 413 4.00 9.64 -4.42
N THR A 414 2.85 9.25 -4.96
CA THR A 414 2.72 8.03 -5.76
C THR A 414 2.72 8.38 -7.24
N LEU A 415 3.79 8.02 -7.95
CA LEU A 415 3.93 8.19 -9.39
C LEU A 415 3.57 6.88 -10.11
N THR A 416 2.63 6.96 -11.06
CA THR A 416 2.33 5.88 -12.00
C THR A 416 2.80 6.27 -13.38
N LEU A 417 3.70 5.46 -13.96
CA LEU A 417 4.20 5.62 -15.32
C LEU A 417 3.79 4.38 -16.13
N GLU A 418 3.19 4.59 -17.29
CA GLU A 418 2.62 3.56 -18.15
C GLU A 418 3.12 3.70 -19.58
N ALA A 419 3.38 2.56 -20.23
CA ALA A 419 3.62 2.46 -21.65
C ALA A 419 2.57 1.53 -22.28
N SER A 420 1.89 1.99 -23.34
CA SER A 420 0.80 1.24 -23.96
C SER A 420 0.80 1.32 -25.48
N ARG A 421 0.30 0.25 -26.11
CA ARG A 421 -0.02 0.22 -27.53
C ARG A 421 -1.22 -0.69 -27.76
N GLY A 422 -2.33 -0.09 -28.20
CA GLY A 422 -3.60 -0.80 -28.33
C GLY A 422 -4.08 -1.29 -26.97
N ALA A 423 -4.36 -2.59 -26.85
CA ALA A 423 -4.80 -3.22 -25.59
C ALA A 423 -3.64 -3.71 -24.70
N ASP A 424 -2.41 -3.75 -25.22
CA ASP A 424 -1.24 -4.18 -24.45
C ASP A 424 -0.62 -2.97 -23.75
N SER A 425 -0.46 -3.08 -22.43
CA SER A 425 0.17 -2.04 -21.62
C SER A 425 0.90 -2.63 -20.42
N ASN A 426 1.95 -1.94 -20.00
CA ASN A 426 2.63 -2.21 -18.75
C ASN A 426 2.92 -0.91 -18.02
N TYR A 427 3.11 -0.98 -16.71
CA TYR A 427 3.24 0.16 -15.84
C TYR A 427 4.26 -0.08 -14.73
N VAL A 428 4.79 1.00 -14.18
CA VAL A 428 5.56 1.03 -12.95
C VAL A 428 4.91 2.02 -11.99
N VAL A 429 4.72 1.60 -10.74
CA VAL A 429 4.22 2.46 -9.66
C VAL A 429 5.37 2.70 -8.68
N LEU A 430 5.74 3.96 -8.49
CA LEU A 430 6.84 4.39 -7.65
C LEU A 430 6.30 5.22 -6.49
N ARG A 431 6.82 4.95 -5.29
CA ARG A 431 6.62 5.80 -4.12
C ARG A 431 7.84 6.67 -3.95
N LEU A 432 7.62 7.97 -3.98
CA LEU A 432 8.64 8.99 -3.83
C LEU A 432 8.32 9.82 -2.59
N SER A 433 9.35 10.30 -1.90
CA SER A 433 9.16 11.18 -0.74
C SER A 433 9.87 12.50 -0.98
N VAL A 434 9.19 13.59 -0.60
CA VAL A 434 9.75 14.94 -0.62
C VAL A 434 10.45 15.18 0.70
N LEU A 435 11.76 15.41 0.66
CA LEU A 435 12.59 15.70 1.82
C LEU A 435 13.32 17.00 1.61
N GLU A 436 13.23 17.89 2.60
CA GLU A 436 14.16 19.01 2.67
C GLU A 436 15.58 18.50 2.94
N LYS A 437 16.55 19.06 2.23
CA LYS A 437 17.94 18.71 2.45
C LYS A 437 18.35 19.22 3.83
N ILE A 438 18.86 18.32 4.68
CA ILE A 438 19.52 18.71 5.92
C ILE A 438 20.77 19.51 5.53
N THR A 439 20.77 20.81 5.82
CA THR A 439 21.86 21.72 5.46
C THR A 439 22.93 21.84 6.54
N ASP A 440 22.65 21.35 7.75
CA ASP A 440 23.52 21.54 8.90
C ASP A 440 23.62 20.24 9.71
N PHE A 441 24.86 19.89 10.05
CA PHE A 441 25.22 18.70 10.82
C PHE A 441 26.11 19.07 12.01
N PHE A 442 26.28 20.36 12.26
CA PHE A 442 27.16 20.90 13.29
C PHE A 442 26.32 21.27 14.50
N PRO A 443 26.40 20.53 15.62
CA PRO A 443 25.68 20.89 16.82
C PRO A 443 26.23 22.18 17.44
N PRO A 444 25.40 22.94 18.18
CA PRO A 444 25.88 24.07 18.96
C PRO A 444 27.04 23.69 19.88
N VAL A 445 28.04 24.56 19.95
CA VAL A 445 29.19 24.40 20.85
C VAL A 445 28.91 25.20 22.12
N CYS A 446 28.87 24.52 23.26
CA CYS A 446 28.86 25.17 24.58
C CYS A 446 30.20 24.98 25.29
N GLU A 447 30.86 26.08 25.63
CA GLU A 447 32.15 26.12 26.32
C GLU A 447 32.06 26.88 27.63
N ILE A 448 32.49 26.28 28.74
CA ILE A 448 32.55 26.95 30.04
C ILE A 448 33.78 27.84 30.09
N ILE A 449 33.58 29.14 30.34
CA ILE A 449 34.62 30.16 30.30
C ILE A 449 35.15 30.45 31.70
N ASN A 450 34.24 30.49 32.68
CA ASN A 450 34.58 30.88 34.04
C ASN A 450 33.70 30.15 35.04
N ILE A 451 34.30 29.81 36.17
CA ILE A 451 33.66 29.16 37.31
C ILE A 451 34.11 29.90 38.56
N VAL A 452 33.16 30.50 39.26
CA VAL A 452 33.38 31.11 40.56
C VAL A 452 32.80 30.16 41.60
N ASP A 453 33.68 29.41 42.24
CA ASP A 453 33.32 28.44 43.27
C ASP A 453 33.62 29.03 44.66
N ALA A 454 32.56 29.32 45.41
CA ALA A 454 32.61 29.78 46.79
C ALA A 454 31.89 28.80 47.74
N CYS A 455 31.97 27.49 47.48
CA CYS A 455 31.28 26.46 48.25
C CYS A 455 32.22 25.68 49.22
N PRO A 456 32.45 26.16 50.47
CA PRO A 456 33.41 25.55 51.39
C PRO A 456 32.90 24.24 52.02
N HIS A 457 31.62 24.15 52.39
CA HIS A 457 31.03 22.98 53.05
C HIS A 457 29.58 22.72 52.60
N VAL A 458 29.28 21.47 52.21
CA VAL A 458 27.95 21.06 51.72
C VAL A 458 26.85 21.18 52.80
N SER A 459 27.23 21.15 54.08
CA SER A 459 26.30 21.24 55.22
C SER A 459 25.70 22.63 55.45
N GLN A 460 26.33 23.70 54.94
CA GLN A 460 25.86 25.10 55.03
C GLN A 460 25.59 25.68 53.63
N CYS A 461 25.14 24.84 52.70
CA CYS A 461 25.07 25.16 51.28
C CYS A 461 24.12 26.31 50.90
N LYS A 462 23.24 26.75 51.81
CA LYS A 462 22.26 27.82 51.56
C LYS A 462 22.87 29.22 51.63
N ASP A 463 23.96 29.39 52.39
CA ASP A 463 24.59 30.68 52.67
C ASP A 463 25.65 31.05 51.62
N TYR A 464 25.95 30.11 50.70
CA TYR A 464 26.97 30.25 49.68
C TYR A 464 26.36 30.02 48.30
N VAL A 465 26.86 30.78 47.32
CA VAL A 465 26.46 30.70 45.92
C VAL A 465 27.69 30.45 45.05
N TRP A 466 27.47 29.79 43.92
CA TRP A 466 28.49 29.60 42.89
C TRP A 466 27.94 30.03 41.54
N GLU A 467 28.85 30.43 40.66
CA GLU A 467 28.51 30.96 39.35
C GLU A 467 29.30 30.23 38.26
N VAL A 468 28.63 29.92 37.16
CA VAL A 468 29.24 29.44 35.91
C VAL A 468 28.89 30.39 34.79
N SER A 469 29.90 30.80 34.03
CA SER A 469 29.72 31.51 32.76
C SER A 469 30.12 30.60 31.61
N ALA A 470 29.24 30.47 30.61
CA ALA A 470 29.46 29.66 29.43
C ALA A 470 29.15 30.44 28.14
N ASN A 471 29.97 30.23 27.11
CA ASN A 471 29.75 30.74 25.77
C ASN A 471 29.05 29.68 24.94
N ILE A 472 28.09 30.11 24.13
CA ILE A 472 27.38 29.27 23.19
C ILE A 472 27.47 29.88 21.81
N THR A 473 27.92 29.10 20.84
CA THR A 473 27.94 29.47 19.43
C THR A 473 27.51 28.28 18.60
N ASP A 474 26.88 28.52 17.48
CA ASP A 474 26.59 27.48 16.50
C ASP A 474 27.71 27.35 15.45
N GLY A 475 28.70 28.25 15.47
CA GLY A 475 29.80 28.27 14.53
C GLY A 475 29.32 28.30 13.07
N ASN A 476 29.49 27.19 12.37
CA ASN A 476 29.09 27.02 10.96
C ASN A 476 27.66 26.45 10.80
N GLY A 477 26.89 26.32 11.88
CA GLY A 477 25.52 25.83 11.87
C GLY A 477 24.47 26.88 11.44
N THR A 478 23.20 26.57 11.64
CA THR A 478 22.01 27.35 11.24
C THR A 478 21.58 28.43 12.24
N GLY A 479 22.29 28.49 13.36
CA GLY A 479 22.06 29.38 14.50
C GLY A 479 21.25 28.71 15.61
N ILE A 480 21.45 29.19 16.84
CA ILE A 480 20.79 28.68 18.04
C ILE A 480 19.30 29.08 18.04
N GLU A 481 18.40 28.12 18.19
CA GLU A 481 16.96 28.33 18.34
C GLU A 481 16.57 28.51 19.81
N SER A 482 17.05 27.63 20.69
CA SER A 482 16.72 27.67 22.11
C SER A 482 17.88 27.28 23.01
N VAL A 483 17.92 27.88 24.20
CA VAL A 483 18.87 27.54 25.26
C VAL A 483 18.08 27.33 26.53
N SER A 484 18.31 26.22 27.21
CA SER A 484 17.59 25.85 28.42
C SER A 484 18.49 25.15 29.42
N LEU A 485 18.09 25.20 30.69
CA LEU A 485 18.71 24.46 31.77
C LEU A 485 18.08 23.05 31.83
N ASN A 486 18.87 22.01 31.60
CA ASN A 486 18.40 20.62 31.68
C ASN A 486 18.60 20.01 33.07
N GLN A 487 19.68 20.38 33.76
CA GLN A 487 19.91 20.00 35.16
C GLN A 487 20.44 21.18 35.98
N GLY A 488 19.95 21.29 37.21
CA GLY A 488 20.29 22.33 38.17
C GLY A 488 19.06 23.11 38.62
N ASN A 489 19.11 23.64 39.85
CA ASN A 489 18.01 24.39 40.47
C ASN A 489 18.37 25.87 40.67
N GLY A 490 19.08 26.44 39.70
CA GLY A 490 19.59 27.81 39.76
C GLY A 490 18.98 28.68 38.67
N THR A 491 19.39 29.94 38.62
CA THR A 491 18.92 30.90 37.62
C THR A 491 19.91 31.00 36.47
N LEU A 492 19.45 30.69 35.26
CA LEU A 492 20.20 30.89 34.02
C LEU A 492 19.83 32.24 33.41
N THR A 493 20.82 33.11 33.21
CA THR A 493 20.63 34.45 32.65
C THR A 493 21.49 34.64 31.41
N LYS A 494 20.92 35.21 30.35
CA LYS A 494 21.67 35.60 29.15
C LYS A 494 22.33 36.95 29.42
N VAL A 495 23.65 37.00 29.32
CA VAL A 495 24.46 38.18 29.65
C VAL A 495 24.82 38.98 28.41
N ILE A 496 25.23 38.28 27.35
CA ILE A 496 25.63 38.89 26.08
C ILE A 496 24.80 38.26 24.97
N ASP A 497 24.15 39.13 24.19
CA ASP A 497 23.40 38.77 22.99
C ASP A 497 24.21 39.06 21.71
N SER A 498 25.38 38.42 21.63
CA SER A 498 26.24 38.41 20.45
C SER A 498 26.62 36.97 20.13
N ASP A 499 27.39 36.72 19.08
CA ASP A 499 27.98 35.41 18.80
C ASP A 499 29.49 35.44 19.10
N PRO A 500 30.01 34.65 20.05
CA PRO A 500 29.30 33.70 20.92
C PRO A 500 28.40 34.38 21.95
N ALA A 501 27.25 33.77 22.24
CA ALA A 501 26.30 34.24 23.24
C ALA A 501 26.74 33.77 24.62
N GLN A 502 26.79 34.69 25.58
CA GLN A 502 27.25 34.36 26.93
C GLN A 502 26.08 34.18 27.89
N TYR A 503 26.07 33.05 28.59
CA TYR A 503 25.11 32.72 29.62
C TYR A 503 25.80 32.60 30.97
N ARG A 504 25.10 33.03 32.02
CA ARG A 504 25.53 32.98 33.40
C ARG A 504 24.51 32.23 34.23
N TYR A 505 24.96 31.16 34.84
CA TYR A 505 24.20 30.35 35.78
C TYR A 505 24.62 30.69 37.20
N ASN A 506 23.67 31.02 38.06
CA ASN A 506 23.89 31.31 39.48
C ASN A 506 22.99 30.41 40.32
N ALA A 507 23.57 29.70 41.29
CA ALA A 507 22.81 28.86 42.20
C ALA A 507 23.44 28.81 43.60
N SER A 508 22.61 28.50 44.60
CA SER A 508 23.13 28.10 45.91
C SER A 508 23.97 26.82 45.79
N CYS A 509 24.95 26.64 46.67
CA CYS A 509 25.76 25.42 46.71
C CYS A 509 24.95 24.14 46.98
N CYS A 510 23.65 24.25 47.30
CA CYS A 510 22.74 23.11 47.42
C CYS A 510 22.37 22.51 46.04
N ALA A 511 22.45 23.31 44.98
CA ALA A 511 22.33 22.84 43.60
C ALA A 511 23.74 22.56 43.08
N GLN A 512 24.11 21.28 43.07
CA GLN A 512 25.49 20.87 42.85
C GLN A 512 25.88 20.67 41.38
N VAL A 513 24.87 20.65 40.51
CA VAL A 513 25.01 20.28 39.09
C VAL A 513 24.43 21.39 38.23
N PHE A 514 25.14 21.68 37.15
CA PHE A 514 24.73 22.54 36.07
C PHE A 514 24.84 21.75 34.76
N GLU A 515 23.73 21.60 34.03
CA GLU A 515 23.72 21.15 32.65
C GLU A 515 22.87 22.10 31.82
N MET A 516 23.50 22.76 30.87
CA MET A 516 22.83 23.63 29.90
C MET A 516 22.81 22.96 28.54
N VAL A 517 21.67 23.10 27.86
CA VAL A 517 21.41 22.52 26.56
C VAL A 517 21.03 23.63 25.59
N ALA A 518 21.73 23.69 24.47
CA ALA A 518 21.42 24.55 23.33
C ALA A 518 20.93 23.69 22.17
N VAL A 519 19.86 24.12 21.51
CA VAL A 519 19.28 23.47 20.33
C VAL A 519 19.33 24.48 19.18
N ASP A 520 19.89 24.08 18.04
CA ASP A 520 19.87 24.89 16.82
C ASP A 520 18.49 24.82 16.11
N LYS A 521 18.33 25.53 14.99
CA LYS A 521 17.08 25.60 14.23
C LYS A 521 16.68 24.31 13.51
N ILE A 522 17.56 23.33 13.43
CA ILE A 522 17.31 22.04 12.77
C ILE A 522 17.32 20.87 13.77
N GLY A 523 17.46 21.15 15.06
CA GLY A 523 17.35 20.20 16.16
C GLY A 523 18.66 19.55 16.62
N ASN A 524 19.84 19.98 16.16
CA ASN A 524 21.09 19.49 16.73
C ASN A 524 21.27 20.05 18.15
N VAL A 525 21.89 19.26 19.02
CA VAL A 525 21.96 19.52 20.46
C VAL A 525 23.39 19.69 20.93
N GLY A 526 23.69 20.87 21.46
CA GLY A 526 24.92 21.20 22.17
C GLY A 526 24.72 21.16 23.69
N LYS A 527 25.71 20.66 24.43
CA LYS A 527 25.64 20.58 25.90
C LYS A 527 26.94 20.96 26.58
N CYS A 528 26.83 21.60 27.74
CA CYS A 528 27.93 21.80 28.67
C CYS A 528 27.46 21.47 30.09
N PHE A 529 28.35 20.85 30.83
CA PHE A 529 28.06 20.29 32.15
C PHE A 529 29.16 20.69 33.14
N HIS A 530 28.76 21.04 34.35
CA HIS A 530 29.66 21.21 35.48
C HIS A 530 29.05 20.69 36.78
N SER A 531 29.90 20.17 37.68
CA SER A 531 29.53 19.74 39.02
C SER A 531 30.54 20.29 40.03
N ILE A 532 30.06 20.97 41.07
CA ILE A 532 30.90 21.48 42.18
C ILE A 532 31.26 20.38 43.19
N VAL A 533 30.60 19.21 43.14
CA VAL A 533 31.05 18.04 43.89
C VAL A 533 32.19 17.39 43.13
N ARG A 534 33.35 17.29 43.78
CA ARG A 534 34.47 16.47 43.29
C ARG A 534 34.07 15.00 43.38
N SER A 535 33.51 14.46 42.31
CA SER A 535 33.39 13.01 42.15
C SER A 535 34.79 12.39 42.24
N ALA A 536 34.99 11.39 43.10
CA ALA A 536 36.23 10.60 43.16
C ALA A 536 36.45 9.71 41.91
N SER A 537 35.76 10.01 40.82
CA SER A 537 35.88 9.35 39.53
C SER A 537 35.92 10.43 38.46
N ALA A 538 37.02 10.49 37.71
CA ALA A 538 37.14 11.31 36.52
C ALA A 538 35.93 11.07 35.59
N PRO A 539 35.46 12.08 34.84
CA PRO A 539 34.58 11.82 33.71
C PRO A 539 35.33 10.86 32.77
N ALA A 540 34.66 9.82 32.29
CA ALA A 540 35.25 8.97 31.26
C ALA A 540 35.73 9.88 30.11
N PRO A 541 36.99 9.76 29.65
CA PRO A 541 37.48 10.59 28.57
C PRO A 541 36.56 10.39 27.37
N LYS A 542 36.17 11.49 26.70
CA LYS A 542 35.51 11.40 25.40
C LYS A 542 36.45 10.59 24.50
N LEU A 543 36.09 9.34 24.19
CA LEU A 543 36.81 8.62 23.16
C LEU A 543 36.67 9.43 21.87
N SER A 544 37.81 9.84 21.31
CA SER A 544 37.85 10.46 19.99
C SER A 544 37.08 9.56 19.01
N VAL A 545 36.27 10.17 18.15
CA VAL A 545 35.50 9.46 17.10
C VAL A 545 36.43 8.59 16.23
N LEU A 546 37.69 9.02 16.04
CA LEU A 546 38.74 8.23 15.38
C LEU A 546 39.11 6.95 16.13
N LEU A 547 39.08 6.97 17.47
CA LEU A 547 39.36 5.80 18.31
C LEU A 547 38.19 4.81 18.29
N ILE A 548 36.95 5.30 18.26
CA ILE A 548 35.75 4.46 18.10
C ILE A 548 35.71 3.81 16.71
N LEU A 549 36.08 4.56 15.66
CA LEU A 549 36.24 4.01 14.31
C LEU A 549 37.37 2.97 14.24
N SER A 550 38.48 3.16 14.96
CA SER A 550 39.56 2.17 15.00
C SER A 550 39.19 0.88 15.77
N LEU A 551 38.34 0.98 16.79
CA LEU A 551 37.77 -0.16 17.51
C LEU A 551 36.70 -0.90 16.70
N LEU A 552 35.93 -0.18 15.86
CA LEU A 552 34.98 -0.81 14.92
C LEU A 552 35.70 -1.47 13.73
N PHE A 553 36.79 -0.89 13.22
CA PHE A 553 37.59 -1.50 12.16
C PHE A 553 38.36 -2.76 12.61
N SER A 554 38.76 -2.84 13.88
CA SER A 554 39.46 -4.02 14.42
C SER A 554 38.52 -5.21 14.69
N VAL A 555 37.20 -5.01 14.76
CA VAL A 555 36.20 -6.09 14.78
C VAL A 555 35.98 -6.69 13.38
N PHE A 556 36.33 -5.97 12.30
CA PHE A 556 36.23 -6.47 10.92
C PHE A 556 37.52 -7.12 10.38
N ILE A 557 38.60 -7.16 11.16
CA ILE A 557 39.86 -7.84 10.79
C ILE A 557 40.14 -8.96 11.79
N ILE A 558 39.18 -9.85 12.01
CA ILE A 558 39.44 -11.21 12.47
C ILE A 558 38.54 -12.15 11.66
N ARG A 559 39.03 -12.53 10.47
CA ARG A 559 38.90 -13.92 9.99
C ARG A 559 40.13 -14.67 10.53
N PRO A 560 40.01 -15.94 10.95
CA PRO A 560 40.01 -16.97 9.90
C PRO A 560 39.22 -18.27 10.18
N ASN A 561 39.00 -18.95 9.05
CA ASN A 561 38.58 -20.34 8.78
C ASN A 561 37.08 -20.63 8.73
#